data_AF-A0A3M1YFJ9-F1
#
_entry.id   AF-A0A3M1YFJ9-F1
#
_cell.length_a   1.000
_cell.length_b   1.000
_cell.length_c   1.000
_cell.angle_alpha   90.00
_cell.angle_beta   90.00
_cell.angle_gamma   90.00
#
_symmetry.space_group_name_H-M   'P 1'
#
loop_
_entity.id
_entity.type
_entity.pdbx_description
1 polymer ?
#
loop_
_entity_poly.entity_id
_entity_poly.type
_entity_poly.pdbx_seq_one_letter_code
_entity_poly.pdbx_strand_id
1 'polypeptide(L)'
;MSKDIGQSVFQRLKNLAKDRKENLDFLLERYAMERLFYKITQWNGFCNRNLKTTSITFETVIEKISDFLMPIIQAIQSNQEFDLDWSAEKQSWNK
;
A
#
# COMPACT_ATOMS: atom_id res chain seq x y z
N MET A 1 7.58 20.46 -8.60
CA MET A 1 6.26 19.82 -8.83
C MET A 1 6.48 18.33 -9.02
N SER A 2 6.24 17.51 -8.00
CA SER A 2 6.18 16.06 -8.18
C SER A 2 4.93 15.73 -8.99
N LYS A 3 5.07 14.95 -10.06
CA LYS A 3 3.93 14.42 -10.80
C LYS A 3 3.21 13.43 -9.88
N ASP A 4 2.00 13.75 -9.45
CA ASP A 4 1.18 12.80 -8.71
C ASP A 4 0.70 11.70 -9.68
N ILE A 5 1.38 10.56 -9.60
CA ILE A 5 1.11 9.39 -10.44
C ILE A 5 -0.31 8.88 -10.19
N GLY A 6 -0.79 8.94 -8.94
CA GLY A 6 -2.15 8.55 -8.57
C GLY A 6 -3.19 9.42 -9.28
N GLN A 7 -3.00 10.74 -9.25
CA GLN A 7 -3.85 11.69 -9.99
C GLN A 7 -3.80 11.45 -11.51
N SER A 8 -2.62 11.15 -12.06
CA SER A 8 -2.51 10.84 -13.50
C SER A 8 -3.24 9.55 -13.88
N VAL A 9 -3.20 8.52 -13.04
CA VAL A 9 -3.92 7.25 -13.27
C VAL A 9 -5.42 7.48 -13.14
N PHE A 10 -5.86 8.16 -12.09
CA PHE A 10 -7.27 8.52 -11.87
C PHE A 10 -7.84 9.29 -13.06
N GLN A 11 -7.11 10.31 -13.55
CA GLN A 11 -7.57 11.10 -14.68
C GLN A 11 -7.71 10.27 -15.97
N ARG A 12 -6.81 9.29 -16.19
CA ARG A 12 -6.93 8.35 -17.32
C ARG A 12 -8.14 7.44 -17.18
N LEU A 13 -8.39 6.88 -16.00
CA LEU A 13 -9.56 6.04 -15.74
C LEU A 13 -10.86 6.84 -15.88
N LYS A 14 -10.88 8.09 -15.40
CA LYS A 14 -12.00 9.02 -15.58
C LYS A 14 -12.30 9.29 -17.04
N ASN A 15 -11.29 9.53 -17.87
CA ASN A 15 -11.47 9.72 -19.31
C ASN A 15 -11.97 8.42 -19.96
N LEU A 16 -11.40 7.28 -19.60
CA LEU A 16 -11.80 5.97 -20.13
C LEU A 16 -13.26 5.63 -19.82
N ALA A 17 -13.72 5.90 -18.59
CA ALA A 17 -15.11 5.69 -18.20
C ALA A 17 -16.08 6.56 -19.02
N LYS A 18 -15.71 7.82 -19.29
CA LYS A 18 -16.50 8.72 -20.16
C LYS A 18 -16.58 8.21 -21.59
N ASP A 19 -15.45 7.82 -22.17
CA ASP A 19 -15.37 7.34 -23.56
C ASP A 19 -16.20 6.07 -23.77
N ARG A 20 -16.20 5.17 -22.77
CA ARG A 20 -16.95 3.91 -22.78
C ARG A 20 -18.39 4.02 -22.26
N LYS A 21 -18.78 5.19 -21.73
CA LYS A 21 -20.05 5.40 -21.02
C LYS A 21 -20.29 4.38 -19.89
N GLU A 22 -19.22 4.03 -19.17
CA GLU A 22 -19.24 3.12 -18.02
C GLU A 22 -19.29 3.90 -16.70
N ASN A 23 -19.75 3.24 -15.63
CA ASN A 23 -19.67 3.80 -14.28
C ASN A 23 -18.21 3.87 -13.81
N LEU A 24 -17.77 5.05 -13.34
CA LEU A 24 -16.38 5.27 -12.92
C LEU A 24 -16.02 4.48 -11.66
N ASP A 25 -16.92 4.35 -10.69
CA ASP A 25 -16.67 3.64 -9.44
C ASP A 25 -16.38 2.16 -9.73
N PHE A 26 -17.19 1.53 -10.59
CA PHE A 26 -16.95 0.17 -11.05
C PHE A 26 -15.58 0.00 -11.74
N LEU A 27 -15.18 0.97 -12.57
CA LEU A 27 -13.88 0.93 -13.23
C LEU A 27 -12.72 1.07 -12.23
N LEU A 28 -12.87 1.93 -11.22
CA LEU A 28 -11.88 2.12 -10.16
C LEU A 28 -11.75 0.86 -9.30
N GLU A 29 -12.85 0.24 -8.92
CA GLU A 29 -12.87 -1.02 -8.16
C GLU A 29 -12.16 -2.13 -8.93
N ARG A 30 -12.53 -2.34 -10.21
CA ARG A 30 -11.87 -3.33 -11.07
C ARG A 30 -10.37 -3.07 -11.17
N TYR A 31 -9.98 -1.83 -11.45
CA TYR A 31 -8.57 -1.45 -11.55
C TYR A 31 -7.84 -1.73 -10.23
N ALA A 32 -8.40 -1.35 -9.09
CA ALA A 32 -7.81 -1.59 -7.78
C ALA A 32 -7.60 -3.09 -7.52
N MET A 33 -8.60 -3.93 -7.82
CA MET A 33 -8.48 -5.38 -7.70
C MET A 33 -7.38 -5.95 -8.59
N GLU A 34 -7.37 -5.60 -9.88
CA GLU A 34 -6.33 -6.06 -10.82
C GLU A 34 -4.92 -5.67 -10.34
N ARG A 35 -4.75 -4.45 -9.83
CA ARG A 35 -3.46 -3.97 -9.30
C ARG A 35 -3.07 -4.69 -8.01
N LEU A 36 -4.03 -4.98 -7.13
CA LEU A 36 -3.78 -5.73 -5.90
C LEU A 36 -3.36 -7.17 -6.21
N PHE A 37 -4.10 -7.87 -7.07
CA PHE A 37 -3.75 -9.22 -7.50
C PHE A 37 -2.36 -9.25 -8.15
N TYR A 38 -2.08 -8.29 -9.03
CA TYR A 38 -0.76 -8.17 -9.66
C TYR A 38 0.35 -8.01 -8.62
N LYS A 39 0.13 -7.22 -7.55
CA LYS A 39 1.09 -7.04 -6.46
C LYS A 39 1.30 -8.32 -5.65
N ILE A 40 0.24 -9.07 -5.36
CA ILE A 40 0.33 -10.37 -4.68
C ILE A 40 1.14 -11.36 -5.54
N THR A 41 0.91 -11.40 -6.85
CA THR A 41 1.71 -12.24 -7.76
C THR A 41 3.19 -11.85 -7.76
N GLN A 42 3.49 -10.54 -7.82
CA GLN A 42 4.87 -10.06 -7.73
C GLN A 42 5.54 -10.47 -6.41
N TRP A 43 4.81 -10.34 -5.29
CA TRP A 43 5.28 -10.73 -3.97
C TRP A 43 5.60 -12.22 -3.90
N ASN A 44 4.69 -13.08 -4.34
CA ASN A 44 4.91 -14.52 -4.35
C ASN A 44 6.13 -14.91 -5.20
N GLY A 45 6.30 -14.24 -6.36
CA GLY A 45 7.48 -14.41 -7.20
C GLY A 45 8.79 -13.98 -6.51
N PHE A 46 8.76 -12.88 -5.76
CA PHE A 46 9.88 -12.41 -4.95
C PHE A 46 10.24 -13.41 -3.84
N CYS A 47 9.24 -13.87 -3.06
CA CYS A 47 9.46 -14.80 -1.96
C CYS A 47 9.99 -16.14 -2.45
N ASN A 48 9.45 -16.67 -3.55
CA ASN A 48 9.94 -17.92 -4.13
C ASN A 48 11.42 -17.82 -4.56
N ARG A 49 11.80 -16.69 -5.18
CA ARG A 49 13.17 -16.49 -5.70
C ARG A 49 14.20 -16.20 -4.61
N ASN A 50 13.85 -15.36 -3.64
CA ASN A 50 14.81 -14.79 -2.69
C ASN A 50 14.71 -15.40 -1.30
N LEU A 51 13.51 -15.78 -0.86
CA LEU A 51 13.25 -16.28 0.49
C LEU A 51 13.00 -17.81 0.51
N LYS A 52 12.80 -18.42 -0.66
CA LYS A 52 12.48 -19.85 -0.83
C LYS A 52 11.29 -20.31 0.02
N THR A 53 10.31 -19.43 0.22
CA THR A 53 9.09 -19.70 1.00
C THR A 53 7.91 -18.94 0.39
N THR A 54 6.69 -19.40 0.65
CA THR A 54 5.43 -18.68 0.35
C THR A 54 4.61 -18.41 1.61
N SER A 55 5.15 -18.72 2.80
CA SER A 55 4.43 -18.57 4.08
C SER A 55 4.29 -17.11 4.52
N ILE A 56 5.14 -16.22 4.02
CA ILE A 56 5.06 -14.78 4.30
C ILE A 56 4.19 -14.15 3.22
N THR A 57 3.01 -13.66 3.61
CA THR A 57 2.07 -13.03 2.68
C THR A 57 2.39 -11.54 2.50
N PHE A 58 1.90 -10.96 1.40
CA PHE A 58 2.05 -9.53 1.15
C PHE A 58 1.33 -8.71 2.23
N GLU A 59 0.16 -9.17 2.64
CA GLU A 59 -0.69 -8.54 3.66
C GLU A 59 0.03 -8.39 5.00
N THR A 60 0.62 -9.48 5.52
CA THR A 60 1.30 -9.43 6.83
C THR A 60 2.50 -8.50 6.82
N VAL A 61 3.20 -8.37 5.68
CA VAL A 61 4.32 -7.41 5.55
C VAL A 61 3.81 -5.98 5.53
N ILE A 62 2.74 -5.69 4.79
CA ILE A 62 2.13 -4.36 4.75
C ILE A 62 1.59 -3.96 6.12
N GLU A 63 0.96 -4.89 6.85
CA GLU A 63 0.53 -4.70 8.24
C GLU A 63 1.71 -4.29 9.11
N LYS A 64 2.83 -5.05 9.10
CA LYS A 64 4.00 -4.73 9.93
C LYS A 64 4.68 -3.41 9.56
N ILE A 65 4.76 -3.09 8.27
CA ILE A 65 5.27 -1.78 7.83
C ILE A 65 4.35 -0.66 8.31
N SER A 66 3.03 -0.89 8.30
CA SER A 66 2.04 0.09 8.76
C SER A 66 2.11 0.28 10.27
N ASP A 67 2.18 -0.80 11.05
CA ASP A 67 2.35 -0.74 12.51
C ASP A 67 3.61 0.05 12.91
N PHE A 68 4.67 -0.09 12.13
CA PHE A 68 5.91 0.64 12.34
C PHE A 68 5.80 2.13 11.95
N LEU A 69 5.37 2.42 10.72
CA LEU A 69 5.44 3.78 10.17
C LEU A 69 4.23 4.67 10.51
N MET A 70 3.03 4.09 10.67
CA MET A 70 1.79 4.86 10.83
C MET A 70 1.81 5.79 12.05
N PRO A 71 2.26 5.36 13.24
CA PRO A 71 2.33 6.25 14.40
C PRO A 71 3.26 7.45 14.17
N ILE A 72 4.39 7.24 13.47
CA ILE A 72 5.33 8.31 13.12
C ILE A 72 4.68 9.29 12.14
N ILE A 73 4.03 8.79 11.09
CA ILE A 73 3.34 9.61 10.10
C ILE A 73 2.26 10.46 10.76
N GLN A 74 1.48 9.87 11.66
CA GLN A 74 0.42 10.57 12.40
C GLN A 74 0.97 11.66 13.32
N ALA A 75 2.08 11.39 14.02
CA ALA A 75 2.75 12.38 14.86
C ALA A 75 3.26 13.57 14.03
N ILE A 76 3.89 13.31 12.88
CA ILE A 76 4.34 14.36 11.94
C ILE A 76 3.14 15.17 11.44
N GLN A 77 2.08 14.51 10.98
CA GLN A 77 0.89 15.18 10.45
C GLN A 77 0.17 16.03 11.51
N SER A 78 0.20 15.60 12.77
CA SER A 78 -0.41 16.30 13.89
C SER A 78 0.54 17.29 14.57
N ASN A 79 1.78 17.42 14.09
CA ASN A 79 2.85 18.20 14.69
C ASN A 79 3.05 17.89 16.19
N GLN A 80 3.01 16.61 16.55
CA GLN A 80 3.22 16.08 17.89
C GLN A 80 4.62 15.47 18.01
N GLU A 81 5.22 15.56 19.20
CA GLU A 81 6.46 14.83 19.50
C GLU A 81 6.20 13.31 19.47
N PHE A 82 7.18 12.55 18.97
CA PHE A 82 7.14 11.10 18.91
C PHE A 82 8.36 10.53 19.62
N ASP A 83 8.20 10.20 20.90
CA ASP A 83 9.25 9.69 21.78
C ASP A 83 8.87 8.27 22.25
N LEU A 84 8.91 7.34 21.31
CA LEU A 84 8.70 5.91 21.55
C LEU A 84 9.87 5.13 20.96
N ASP A 85 10.21 4.02 21.60
CA ASP A 85 11.24 3.09 21.15
C ASP A 85 10.61 1.85 20.50
N TRP A 86 11.13 1.50 19.33
CA TRP A 86 10.69 0.29 18.63
C TRP A 86 11.38 -0.95 19.22
N SER A 87 10.58 -1.87 19.76
CA SER A 87 11.08 -3.20 20.12
C SER A 87 10.99 -4.14 18.91
N ALA A 88 12.15 -4.52 18.37
CA ALA A 88 12.22 -5.49 17.27
C ALA A 88 11.71 -6.89 17.68
N GLU A 89 11.88 -7.26 18.95
CA GLU A 89 11.42 -8.54 19.50
C GLU A 89 9.90 -8.59 19.59
N LYS A 90 9.28 -7.56 20.16
CA LYS A 90 7.82 -7.47 20.32
C LYS A 90 7.11 -6.99 19.06
N GLN A 91 7.86 -6.44 18.10
CA GLN A 91 7.34 -5.77 16.91
C GLN A 91 6.31 -4.68 17.27
N SER A 92 6.63 -3.89 18.29
CA SER A 92 5.74 -2.84 18.81
C SER A 92 6.52 -1.66 19.37
N TRP A 93 5.89 -0.49 19.35
CA TRP A 93 6.36 0.70 20.04
C TRP A 93 6.17 0.58 21.54
N ASN A 94 7.13 1.07 22.32
CA ASN A 94 7.07 1.16 23.77
C ASN A 94 7.56 2.54 24.22
N LYS A 95 7.20 2.95 25.44
CA LYS A 95 7.85 4.07 26.11
C LYS A 95 9.19 3.63 26.72
#